data_AF-A0A9K3DGK4-F1
#
_entry.id   AF-A0A9K3DGK4-F1
#
_cell.length_a   1.000
_cell.length_b   1.000
_cell.length_c   1.000
_cell.angle_alpha   90.00
_cell.angle_beta   90.00
_cell.angle_gamma   90.00
#
_symmetry.space_group_name_H-M   'P 1'
#
loop_
_entity.id
_entity.type
_entity.pdbx_description
1 polymer ?
#
loop_
_entity_poly.entity_id
_entity_poly.type
_entity_poly.pdbx_seq_one_letter_code
_entity_poly.pdbx_strand_id
1 'polypeptide(L)'
;MNSSPCLSLLLRGYFKKRRNRFDLLDDHIHARVNFFATSQEIVREWKLMGEDTLEFENVKKAFSEEKEKFNAEKKGLLWKVSDAKGKLVQEKDFYVNEQKEWEFVCERTNAELQSQRDAIVRLSGEKKKISEEAEHDRVASQKREEEYLQRIAKLEKLAEEKIIESKASELFAEEVSADCKWLLAHVVPWISERIVKSNELANYMFELGQAAYNNGRKDGYSEGRATAANNQKDYHFELYKEDCAATYAAKRRDYEFLEFGIVKVVDKLSRRANAIEVLKKALGDLEAEGGAGPSHQD
;
A
#
# COMPACT_ATOMS: atom_id res chain seq x y z
N MET A 1 -24.76 -79.12 -45.52
CA MET A 1 -25.36 -80.37 -45.01
C MET A 1 -26.07 -81.06 -46.17
N ASN A 2 -25.42 -82.00 -46.84
CA ASN A 2 -26.04 -82.90 -47.84
C ASN A 2 -25.47 -84.29 -47.57
N SER A 3 -25.99 -84.96 -46.55
CA SER A 3 -25.58 -86.31 -46.17
C SER A 3 -26.12 -87.30 -47.19
N SER A 4 -25.29 -87.64 -48.18
CA SER A 4 -25.35 -88.72 -49.18
C SER A 4 -26.45 -89.78 -48.95
N PRO A 5 -27.74 -89.49 -49.27
CA PRO A 5 -28.79 -90.50 -49.23
C PRO A 5 -28.54 -91.52 -50.34
N CYS A 6 -27.86 -91.09 -51.41
CA CYS A 6 -27.64 -91.81 -52.65
C CYS A 6 -26.86 -93.13 -52.46
N LEU A 7 -25.74 -93.13 -51.74
CA LEU A 7 -24.89 -94.33 -51.61
C LEU A 7 -25.47 -95.40 -50.68
N SER A 8 -26.16 -94.98 -49.62
CA SER A 8 -26.88 -95.92 -48.74
C SER A 8 -28.07 -96.60 -49.44
N LEU A 9 -28.76 -95.85 -50.30
CA LEU A 9 -29.84 -96.37 -51.13
C LEU A 9 -29.31 -97.29 -52.24
N LEU A 10 -28.15 -96.99 -52.82
CA LEU A 10 -27.46 -97.84 -53.80
C LEU A 10 -27.08 -99.19 -53.20
N LEU A 11 -26.46 -99.23 -52.02
CA LEU A 11 -26.11 -100.48 -51.32
C LEU A 11 -27.34 -101.36 -51.08
N ARG A 12 -28.48 -100.77 -50.67
CA ARG A 12 -29.75 -101.49 -50.48
C ARG A 12 -30.32 -102.03 -51.82
N GLY A 13 -30.09 -101.32 -52.92
CA GLY A 13 -30.45 -101.77 -54.28
C GLY A 13 -29.68 -103.01 -54.76
N TYR A 14 -28.38 -103.09 -54.48
CA TYR A 14 -27.54 -104.24 -54.88
C TYR A 14 -27.97 -105.55 -54.22
N PHE A 15 -28.30 -105.53 -52.92
CA PHE A 15 -28.79 -106.72 -52.22
C PHE A 15 -30.11 -107.25 -52.81
N LYS A 16 -31.00 -106.35 -53.24
CA LYS A 16 -32.25 -106.72 -53.91
C LYS A 16 -32.01 -107.31 -55.29
N LYS A 17 -31.11 -106.71 -56.09
CA LYS A 17 -30.74 -107.20 -57.43
C LYS A 17 -30.13 -108.61 -57.38
N ARG A 18 -29.23 -108.87 -56.43
CA ARG A 18 -28.58 -110.18 -56.26
C ARG A 18 -29.56 -111.28 -55.87
N ARG A 19 -30.52 -110.96 -54.99
CA ARG A 19 -31.60 -111.89 -54.60
C ARG A 19 -32.44 -112.31 -55.81
N ASN A 20 -32.89 -111.34 -56.60
CA ASN A 20 -33.69 -111.59 -57.80
C ASN A 20 -32.97 -112.47 -58.85
N ARG A 21 -31.63 -112.43 -58.93
CA ARG A 21 -30.84 -113.27 -59.86
C ARG A 21 -30.72 -114.72 -59.42
N PHE A 22 -30.62 -114.96 -58.12
CA PHE A 22 -30.66 -116.33 -57.59
C PHE A 22 -32.04 -116.96 -57.80
N ASP A 23 -33.11 -116.19 -57.62
CA ASP A 23 -34.48 -116.64 -57.90
C ASP A 23 -34.64 -117.02 -59.41
N LEU A 24 -34.09 -116.21 -60.32
CA LEU A 24 -34.10 -116.47 -61.77
C LEU A 24 -33.32 -117.74 -62.18
N LEU A 25 -32.19 -118.01 -61.52
CA LEU A 25 -31.39 -119.22 -61.71
C LEU A 25 -32.14 -120.47 -61.24
N ASP A 26 -32.82 -120.37 -60.10
CA ASP A 26 -33.62 -121.45 -59.53
C ASP A 26 -34.79 -121.83 -60.46
N ASP A 27 -35.48 -120.83 -61.01
CA ASP A 27 -36.55 -121.01 -62.00
C ASP A 27 -36.05 -121.74 -63.27
N HIS A 28 -34.87 -121.37 -63.78
CA HIS A 28 -34.28 -121.99 -64.98
C HIS A 28 -33.87 -123.45 -64.76
N ILE A 29 -33.43 -123.81 -63.55
CA ILE A 29 -33.06 -125.18 -63.19
C ILE A 29 -34.31 -126.07 -63.06
N HIS A 30 -35.39 -125.54 -62.47
CA HIS A 30 -36.64 -126.29 -62.27
C HIS A 30 -37.50 -126.40 -63.54
N ALA A 31 -37.33 -125.51 -64.52
CA ALA A 31 -38.07 -125.51 -65.78
C ALA A 31 -37.70 -126.64 -66.77
N ARG A 32 -36.74 -127.53 -66.44
CA ARG A 32 -36.28 -128.67 -67.28
C ARG A 32 -35.90 -128.29 -68.72
N VAL A 33 -35.36 -127.08 -68.92
CA VAL A 33 -34.76 -126.66 -70.19
C VAL A 33 -33.58 -127.58 -70.52
N ASN A 34 -33.23 -127.74 -71.80
CA ASN A 34 -32.13 -128.64 -72.18
C ASN A 34 -30.84 -128.27 -71.43
N PHE A 35 -30.05 -129.30 -71.09
CA PHE A 35 -28.85 -129.17 -70.27
C PHE A 35 -27.90 -128.06 -70.75
N PHE A 36 -27.77 -127.88 -72.07
CA PHE A 36 -26.87 -126.90 -72.67
C PHE A 36 -27.33 -125.44 -72.44
N ALA A 37 -28.62 -125.16 -72.57
CA ALA A 37 -29.18 -123.82 -72.33
C ALA A 37 -29.08 -123.43 -70.85
N THR A 38 -29.44 -124.33 -69.93
CA THR A 38 -29.30 -124.11 -68.48
C THR A 38 -27.84 -123.87 -68.08
N SER A 39 -26.90 -124.61 -68.67
CA SER A 39 -25.46 -124.42 -68.44
C SER A 39 -24.98 -123.04 -68.89
N GLN A 40 -25.42 -122.58 -70.07
CA GLN A 40 -25.05 -121.25 -70.57
C GLN A 40 -25.64 -120.11 -69.73
N GLU A 41 -26.87 -120.26 -69.25
CA GLU A 41 -27.52 -119.24 -68.42
C GLU A 41 -26.88 -119.16 -67.02
N ILE A 42 -26.55 -120.31 -66.42
CA ILE A 42 -25.76 -120.35 -65.17
C ILE A 42 -24.44 -119.62 -65.35
N VAL A 43 -23.72 -119.86 -66.46
CA VAL A 43 -22.44 -119.19 -66.73
C VAL A 43 -22.61 -117.68 -66.93
N ARG A 44 -23.68 -117.23 -67.60
CA ARG A 44 -23.97 -115.80 -67.80
C ARG A 44 -24.32 -115.11 -66.49
N GLU A 45 -25.26 -115.64 -65.72
CA GLU A 45 -25.66 -115.05 -64.45
C GLU A 45 -24.52 -115.11 -63.42
N TRP A 46 -23.69 -116.15 -63.43
CA TRP A 46 -22.48 -116.19 -62.61
C TRP A 46 -21.50 -115.07 -62.97
N LYS A 47 -21.28 -114.83 -64.27
CA LYS A 47 -20.44 -113.72 -64.73
C LYS A 47 -21.02 -112.37 -64.30
N LEU A 48 -22.31 -112.16 -64.50
CA LEU A 48 -23.02 -110.94 -64.12
C LEU A 48 -23.05 -110.73 -62.58
N MET A 49 -23.12 -111.80 -61.78
CA MET A 49 -22.97 -111.74 -60.33
C MET A 49 -21.53 -111.40 -59.90
N GLY A 50 -20.53 -111.89 -60.64
CA GLY A 50 -19.14 -111.51 -60.45
C GLY A 50 -18.92 -110.01 -60.70
N GLU A 51 -19.50 -109.48 -61.75
CA GLU A 51 -19.50 -108.04 -62.09
C GLU A 51 -20.21 -107.20 -61.00
N ASP A 52 -21.42 -107.62 -60.57
CA ASP A 52 -22.16 -106.95 -59.47
C ASP A 52 -21.38 -106.98 -58.13
N THR A 53 -20.63 -108.05 -57.87
CA THR A 53 -19.81 -108.17 -56.65
C THR A 53 -18.62 -107.21 -56.68
N LEU A 54 -17.98 -107.06 -57.86
CA LEU A 54 -16.92 -106.09 -58.07
C LEU A 54 -17.45 -104.65 -57.92
N GLU A 55 -18.63 -104.37 -58.48
CA GLU A 55 -19.30 -103.06 -58.35
C GLU A 55 -19.66 -102.74 -56.90
N PHE A 56 -20.16 -103.72 -56.14
CA PHE A 56 -20.45 -103.56 -54.71
C PHE A 56 -19.20 -103.25 -53.88
N GLU A 57 -18.09 -103.98 -54.09
CA GLU A 57 -16.83 -103.69 -53.37
C GLU A 57 -16.27 -102.31 -53.76
N ASN A 58 -16.41 -101.88 -55.01
CA ASN A 58 -16.05 -100.53 -55.44
C ASN A 58 -16.90 -99.45 -54.74
N VAL A 59 -18.22 -99.64 -54.64
CA VAL A 59 -19.14 -98.71 -53.95
C VAL A 59 -18.84 -98.66 -52.45
N LYS A 60 -18.57 -99.81 -51.83
CA LYS A 60 -18.21 -99.93 -50.41
C LYS A 60 -16.88 -99.23 -50.10
N LYS A 61 -15.88 -99.39 -50.98
CA LYS A 61 -14.60 -98.67 -50.88
C LYS A 61 -14.81 -97.16 -51.00
N ALA A 62 -15.57 -96.70 -52.00
CA ALA A 62 -15.89 -95.29 -52.19
C ALA A 62 -16.63 -94.68 -50.99
N PHE A 63 -17.56 -95.41 -50.39
CA PHE A 63 -18.26 -94.98 -49.17
C PHE A 63 -17.33 -94.85 -47.96
N SER A 64 -16.37 -95.78 -47.79
CA SER A 64 -15.37 -95.68 -46.73
C SER A 64 -14.49 -94.44 -46.91
N GLU A 65 -14.03 -94.18 -48.13
CA GLU A 65 -13.24 -93.00 -48.47
C GLU A 65 -14.02 -91.69 -48.26
N GLU A 66 -15.31 -91.64 -48.63
CA GLU A 66 -16.16 -90.47 -48.38
C GLU A 66 -16.40 -90.25 -46.89
N LYS A 67 -16.61 -91.32 -46.12
CA LYS A 67 -16.75 -91.24 -44.65
C LYS A 67 -15.48 -90.73 -43.98
N GLU A 68 -14.30 -91.16 -44.44
CA GLU A 68 -13.02 -90.65 -43.94
C GLU A 68 -12.82 -89.18 -44.29
N LYS A 69 -13.11 -88.77 -45.54
CA LYS A 69 -13.07 -87.36 -45.97
C LYS A 69 -14.00 -86.49 -45.12
N PHE A 70 -15.24 -86.93 -44.90
CA PHE A 70 -16.20 -86.21 -44.07
C PHE A 70 -15.71 -86.05 -42.61
N ASN A 71 -15.14 -87.11 -42.03
CA ASN A 71 -14.61 -87.04 -40.67
C ASN A 71 -13.38 -86.12 -40.56
N ALA A 72 -12.50 -86.12 -41.57
CA ALA A 72 -11.36 -85.21 -41.63
C ALA A 72 -11.82 -83.75 -41.76
N GLU A 73 -12.79 -83.47 -42.63
CA GLU A 73 -13.37 -82.13 -42.79
C GLU A 73 -14.06 -81.66 -41.50
N LYS A 74 -14.84 -82.52 -40.86
CA LYS A 74 -15.48 -82.23 -39.57
C LYS A 74 -14.46 -81.88 -38.49
N LYS A 75 -13.36 -82.63 -38.38
CA LYS A 75 -12.27 -82.32 -37.45
C LYS A 75 -11.62 -80.97 -37.78
N GLY A 76 -11.37 -80.69 -39.06
CA GLY A 76 -10.82 -79.40 -39.51
C GLY A 76 -11.74 -78.21 -39.18
N LEU A 77 -13.06 -78.36 -39.36
CA LEU A 77 -14.04 -77.35 -39.00
C LEU A 77 -14.11 -77.11 -37.49
N LEU A 78 -14.09 -78.18 -36.69
CA LEU A 78 -14.06 -78.06 -35.23
C LEU A 78 -12.81 -77.33 -34.74
N TRP A 79 -11.65 -77.62 -35.34
CA TRP A 79 -10.42 -76.91 -35.03
C TRP A 79 -10.52 -75.41 -35.39
N LYS A 80 -11.02 -75.08 -36.60
CA LYS A 80 -11.23 -73.68 -37.01
C LYS A 80 -12.17 -72.92 -36.07
N VAL A 81 -13.25 -73.56 -35.63
CA VAL A 81 -14.20 -72.96 -34.67
C VAL A 81 -13.53 -72.76 -33.31
N SER A 82 -12.73 -73.71 -32.86
CA SER A 82 -11.99 -73.59 -31.60
C SER A 82 -10.94 -72.47 -31.66
N ASP A 83 -10.19 -72.36 -32.75
CA ASP A 83 -9.22 -71.29 -32.99
C ASP A 83 -9.91 -69.91 -33.04
N ALA A 84 -11.01 -69.79 -33.78
CA ALA A 84 -11.79 -68.56 -33.85
C ALA A 84 -12.38 -68.16 -32.48
N LYS A 85 -12.86 -69.14 -31.69
CA LYS A 85 -13.31 -68.87 -30.31
C LYS A 85 -12.17 -68.41 -29.41
N GLY A 86 -10.99 -69.04 -29.53
CA GLY A 86 -9.80 -68.62 -28.77
C GLY A 86 -9.41 -67.17 -29.09
N LYS A 87 -9.37 -66.81 -30.37
CA LYS A 87 -9.12 -65.43 -30.83
C LYS A 87 -10.18 -64.45 -30.31
N LEU A 88 -11.46 -64.81 -30.38
CA LEU A 88 -12.55 -63.97 -29.86
C LEU A 88 -12.40 -63.70 -28.36
N VAL A 89 -11.99 -64.69 -27.57
CA VAL A 89 -11.75 -64.52 -26.13
C VAL A 89 -10.58 -63.57 -25.89
N GLN A 90 -9.46 -63.77 -26.59
CA GLN A 90 -8.29 -62.88 -26.48
C GLN A 90 -8.63 -61.43 -26.87
N GLU A 91 -9.39 -61.25 -27.94
CA GLU A 91 -9.82 -59.93 -28.40
C GLU A 91 -10.75 -59.27 -27.38
N LYS A 92 -11.68 -60.04 -26.79
CA LYS A 92 -12.55 -59.55 -25.71
C LYS A 92 -11.75 -59.13 -24.49
N ASP A 93 -10.77 -59.92 -24.07
CA ASP A 93 -9.90 -59.60 -22.92
C ASP A 93 -9.06 -58.35 -23.20
N PHE A 94 -8.57 -58.19 -24.43
CA PHE A 94 -7.86 -56.98 -24.88
C PHE A 94 -8.74 -55.73 -24.75
N TYR A 95 -9.95 -55.74 -25.30
CA TYR A 95 -10.86 -54.58 -25.20
C TYR A 95 -11.28 -54.28 -23.76
N VAL A 96 -11.50 -55.29 -22.93
CA VAL A 96 -11.81 -55.09 -21.50
C VAL A 96 -10.64 -54.42 -20.78
N ASN A 97 -9.40 -54.81 -21.10
CA ASN A 97 -8.22 -54.20 -20.49
C ASN A 97 -8.01 -52.76 -20.98
N GLU A 98 -8.19 -52.52 -22.28
CA GLU A 98 -8.11 -51.18 -22.87
C GLU A 98 -9.18 -50.25 -22.27
N GLN A 99 -10.42 -50.72 -22.11
CA GLN A 99 -11.47 -49.95 -21.46
C GLN A 99 -11.10 -49.57 -20.02
N LYS A 100 -10.55 -50.50 -19.23
CA LYS A 100 -10.13 -50.20 -17.85
C LYS A 100 -9.01 -49.16 -17.79
N GLU A 101 -8.05 -49.23 -18.71
CA GLU A 101 -6.97 -48.24 -18.78
C GLU A 101 -7.53 -46.85 -19.12
N TRP A 102 -8.48 -46.78 -20.07
CA TRP A 102 -9.17 -45.54 -20.40
C TRP A 102 -9.96 -44.98 -19.22
N GLU A 103 -10.73 -45.83 -18.53
CA GLU A 103 -11.48 -45.44 -17.32
C GLU A 103 -10.54 -44.88 -16.24
N PHE A 104 -9.42 -45.57 -15.98
CA PHE A 104 -8.42 -45.11 -15.02
C PHE A 104 -7.82 -43.76 -15.39
N VAL A 105 -7.45 -43.57 -16.67
CA VAL A 105 -6.93 -42.28 -17.16
C VAL A 105 -7.97 -41.18 -17.01
N CYS A 106 -9.23 -41.44 -17.38
CA CYS A 106 -10.33 -40.50 -17.22
C CYS A 106 -10.55 -40.09 -15.75
N GLU A 107 -10.57 -41.06 -14.82
CA GLU A 107 -10.72 -40.80 -13.39
C GLU A 107 -9.58 -39.93 -12.85
N ARG A 108 -8.34 -40.27 -13.19
CA ARG A 108 -7.15 -39.51 -12.78
C ARG A 108 -7.20 -38.08 -13.29
N THR A 109 -7.49 -37.88 -14.59
CA THR A 109 -7.59 -36.55 -15.17
C THR A 109 -8.74 -35.75 -14.56
N ASN A 110 -9.87 -36.39 -14.27
CA ASN A 110 -11.00 -35.72 -13.64
C ASN A 110 -10.67 -35.27 -12.19
N ALA A 111 -9.96 -36.10 -11.43
CA ALA A 111 -9.49 -35.74 -10.10
C ALA A 111 -8.49 -34.57 -10.14
N GLU A 112 -7.58 -34.55 -11.11
CA GLU A 112 -6.65 -33.44 -11.31
C GLU A 112 -7.36 -32.14 -11.69
N LEU A 113 -8.32 -32.19 -12.62
CA LEU A 113 -9.14 -31.03 -12.99
C LEU A 113 -9.96 -30.51 -11.81
N GLN A 114 -10.49 -31.40 -10.97
CA GLN A 114 -11.20 -31.00 -9.76
C GLN A 114 -10.27 -30.29 -8.77
N SER A 115 -9.08 -30.84 -8.54
CA SER A 115 -8.06 -30.20 -7.69
C SER A 115 -7.67 -28.80 -8.21
N GLN A 116 -7.53 -28.64 -9.52
CA GLN A 116 -7.27 -27.34 -10.14
C GLN A 116 -8.43 -26.36 -9.96
N ARG A 117 -9.68 -26.82 -10.11
CA ARG A 117 -10.88 -25.99 -9.85
C ARG A 117 -10.92 -25.52 -8.40
N ASP A 118 -10.66 -26.41 -7.45
CA ASP A 118 -10.65 -26.08 -6.02
C ASP A 118 -9.54 -25.06 -5.71
N ALA A 119 -8.36 -25.21 -6.33
CA ALA A 119 -7.28 -24.23 -6.22
C ALA A 119 -7.68 -22.85 -6.78
N ILE A 120 -8.36 -22.80 -7.93
CA ILE A 120 -8.85 -21.55 -8.52
C ILE A 120 -9.86 -20.87 -7.58
N VAL A 121 -10.79 -21.63 -7.00
CA VAL A 121 -11.79 -21.09 -6.06
C VAL A 121 -11.10 -20.50 -4.83
N ARG A 122 -10.13 -21.23 -4.25
CA ARG A 122 -9.36 -20.74 -3.10
C ARG A 122 -8.60 -19.46 -3.42
N LEU A 123 -7.84 -19.44 -4.52
CA LEU A 123 -7.06 -18.28 -4.96
C LEU A 123 -7.95 -17.08 -5.30
N SER A 124 -9.14 -17.33 -5.87
CA SER A 124 -10.12 -16.28 -6.13
C SER A 124 -10.63 -15.64 -4.82
N GLY A 125 -10.88 -16.46 -3.80
CA GLY A 125 -11.24 -15.98 -2.46
C GLY A 125 -10.12 -15.16 -1.81
N GLU A 126 -8.88 -15.64 -1.86
CA GLU A 126 -7.70 -14.92 -1.35
C GLU A 126 -7.49 -13.59 -2.06
N LYS A 127 -7.58 -13.59 -3.40
CA LYS A 127 -7.49 -12.36 -4.22
C LYS A 127 -8.55 -11.34 -3.81
N LYS A 128 -9.79 -11.79 -3.58
CA LYS A 128 -10.88 -10.92 -3.13
C LYS A 128 -10.56 -10.30 -1.77
N LYS A 129 -10.11 -11.09 -0.80
CA LYS A 129 -9.73 -10.61 0.53
C LYS A 129 -8.61 -9.57 0.48
N ILE A 130 -7.56 -9.83 -0.29
CA ILE A 130 -6.44 -8.89 -0.48
C ILE A 130 -6.93 -7.59 -1.14
N SER A 131 -7.82 -7.70 -2.13
CA SER A 131 -8.40 -6.53 -2.80
C SER A 131 -9.24 -5.68 -1.85
N GLU A 132 -10.02 -6.29 -0.96
CA GLU A 132 -10.82 -5.58 0.04
C GLU A 132 -9.95 -4.88 1.09
N GLU A 133 -8.89 -5.54 1.56
CA GLU A 133 -7.91 -4.97 2.49
C GLU A 133 -7.16 -3.78 1.87
N ALA A 134 -6.70 -3.93 0.62
CA ALA A 134 -6.04 -2.85 -0.11
C ALA A 134 -6.95 -1.63 -0.33
N GLU A 135 -8.24 -1.85 -0.62
CA GLU A 135 -9.19 -0.74 -0.78
C GLU A 135 -9.46 -0.04 0.55
N HIS A 136 -9.62 -0.80 1.64
CA HIS A 136 -9.75 -0.24 2.97
C HIS A 136 -8.54 0.64 3.36
N ASP A 137 -7.32 0.16 3.09
CA ASP A 137 -6.09 0.90 3.36
C ASP A 137 -5.97 2.18 2.51
N ARG A 138 -6.38 2.12 1.24
CA ARG A 138 -6.44 3.31 0.37
C ARG A 138 -7.39 4.36 0.92
N VAL A 139 -8.60 3.98 1.30
CA VAL A 139 -9.59 4.91 1.88
C VAL A 139 -9.07 5.48 3.21
N ALA A 140 -8.48 4.66 4.07
CA ALA A 140 -7.88 5.12 5.32
C ALA A 140 -6.72 6.10 5.07
N SER A 141 -5.90 5.86 4.05
CA SER A 141 -4.82 6.78 3.66
C SER A 141 -5.35 8.10 3.12
N GLN A 142 -6.36 8.07 2.24
CA GLN A 142 -7.01 9.27 1.70
C GLN A 142 -7.58 10.13 2.82
N LYS A 143 -8.27 9.51 3.79
CA LYS A 143 -8.79 10.24 4.96
C LYS A 143 -7.68 10.91 5.77
N ARG A 144 -6.55 10.22 6.01
CA ARG A 144 -5.39 10.83 6.69
C ARG A 144 -4.81 12.00 5.90
N GLU A 145 -4.70 11.86 4.58
CA GLU A 145 -4.22 12.92 3.69
C GLU A 145 -5.12 14.15 3.74
N GLU A 146 -6.44 13.97 3.68
CA GLU A 146 -7.42 15.06 3.85
C GLU A 146 -7.27 15.75 5.22
N GLU A 147 -7.08 14.98 6.30
CA GLU A 147 -6.83 15.54 7.63
C GLU A 147 -5.53 16.35 7.69
N TYR A 148 -4.47 15.89 7.02
CA TYR A 148 -3.21 16.65 6.93
C TYR A 148 -3.38 17.93 6.14
N LEU A 149 -4.06 17.90 5.00
CA LEU A 149 -4.35 19.09 4.20
C LEU A 149 -5.15 20.12 5.00
N GLN A 150 -6.15 19.70 5.77
CA GLN A 150 -6.91 20.58 6.65
C GLN A 150 -6.04 21.20 7.76
N ARG A 151 -5.09 20.44 8.32
CA ARG A 151 -4.15 20.96 9.34
C ARG A 151 -3.18 21.96 8.73
N ILE A 152 -2.65 21.69 7.54
CA ILE A 152 -1.77 22.60 6.80
C ILE A 152 -2.48 23.92 6.55
N ALA A 153 -3.70 23.89 5.99
CA ALA A 153 -4.48 25.10 5.72
C ALA A 153 -4.76 25.92 7.00
N LYS A 154 -5.02 25.27 8.14
CA LYS A 154 -5.18 25.95 9.43
C LYS A 154 -3.89 26.61 9.90
N LEU A 155 -2.75 25.94 9.74
CA LEU A 155 -1.43 26.48 10.12
C LEU A 155 -1.02 27.65 9.22
N GLU A 156 -1.28 27.57 7.93
CA GLU A 156 -1.03 28.66 6.97
C GLU A 156 -1.82 29.92 7.37
N LYS A 157 -3.12 29.76 7.67
CA LYS A 157 -3.94 30.87 8.15
C LYS A 157 -3.40 31.49 9.45
N LEU A 158 -3.00 30.66 10.43
CA LEU A 158 -2.42 31.15 11.68
C LEU A 158 -1.08 31.87 11.46
N ALA A 159 -0.27 31.40 10.51
CA ALA A 159 0.98 32.05 10.15
C ALA A 159 0.73 33.43 9.52
N GLU A 160 -0.25 33.56 8.62
CA GLU A 160 -0.67 34.84 8.05
C GLU A 160 -1.16 35.82 9.13
N GLU A 161 -2.03 35.36 10.04
CA GLU A 161 -2.51 36.17 11.18
C GLU A 161 -1.34 36.66 12.05
N LYS A 162 -0.37 35.80 12.34
CA LYS A 162 0.82 36.17 13.13
C LYS A 162 1.75 37.13 12.42
N ILE A 163 1.89 37.03 11.10
CA ILE A 163 2.66 38.00 10.31
C ILE A 163 2.01 39.38 10.39
N ILE A 164 0.68 39.46 10.29
CA ILE A 164 -0.05 40.73 10.39
C ILE A 164 0.10 41.33 11.80
N GLU A 165 -0.08 40.51 12.85
CA GLU A 165 0.10 40.93 14.25
C GLU A 165 1.53 41.43 14.53
N SER A 166 2.54 40.74 13.99
CA SER A 166 3.95 41.15 14.11
C SER A 166 4.19 42.50 13.45
N LYS A 167 3.69 42.72 12.23
CA LYS A 167 3.83 44.00 11.53
C LYS A 167 3.13 45.14 12.27
N ALA A 168 1.95 44.90 12.84
CA ALA A 168 1.25 45.89 13.64
C ALA A 168 2.05 46.24 14.91
N SER A 169 2.65 45.24 15.57
CA SER A 169 3.49 45.44 16.75
C SER A 169 4.78 46.18 16.43
N GLU A 170 5.39 45.90 15.27
CA GLU A 170 6.59 46.59 14.77
C GLU A 170 6.30 48.07 14.49
N LEU A 171 5.21 48.39 13.80
CA LEU A 171 4.79 49.79 13.57
C LEU A 171 4.56 50.53 14.88
N PHE A 172 3.90 49.89 15.86
CA PHE A 172 3.70 50.48 17.19
C PHE A 172 5.03 50.73 17.91
N ALA A 173 5.96 49.78 17.86
CA ALA A 173 7.29 49.93 18.45
C ALA A 173 8.09 51.04 17.77
N GLU A 174 7.99 51.19 16.45
CA GLU A 174 8.60 52.28 15.69
C GLU A 174 8.03 53.65 16.09
N GLU A 175 6.71 53.76 16.24
CA GLU A 175 6.04 54.99 16.66
C GLU A 175 6.47 55.41 18.07
N VAL A 176 6.47 54.47 19.03
CA VAL A 176 6.96 54.72 20.40
C VAL A 176 8.44 55.07 20.41
N SER A 177 9.25 54.45 19.55
CA SER A 177 10.68 54.75 19.43
C SER A 177 10.91 56.16 18.87
N ALA A 178 10.16 56.57 17.85
CA ALA A 178 10.20 57.92 17.29
C ALA A 178 9.79 58.96 18.34
N ASP A 179 8.74 58.68 19.10
CA ASP A 179 8.30 59.52 20.21
C ASP A 179 9.34 59.66 21.31
N CYS A 180 9.98 58.55 21.73
CA CYS A 180 11.08 58.57 22.68
C CYS A 180 12.25 59.43 22.17
N LYS A 181 12.65 59.27 20.90
CA LYS A 181 13.71 60.09 20.29
C LYS A 181 13.34 61.56 20.25
N TRP A 182 12.08 61.89 19.90
CA TRP A 182 11.61 63.27 19.87
C TRP A 182 11.63 63.92 21.27
N LEU A 183 11.15 63.21 22.29
CA LEU A 183 11.20 63.67 23.69
C LEU A 183 12.63 63.94 24.16
N LEU A 184 13.56 63.02 23.86
CA LEU A 184 14.97 63.17 24.20
C LEU A 184 15.63 64.36 23.48
N ALA A 185 15.27 64.60 22.22
CA ALA A 185 15.85 65.67 21.43
C ALA A 185 15.29 67.07 21.76
N HIS A 186 14.03 67.18 22.20
CA HIS A 186 13.36 68.48 22.36
C HIS A 186 12.95 68.78 23.80
N VAL A 187 12.26 67.83 24.44
CA VAL A 187 11.70 68.05 25.79
C VAL A 187 12.81 68.06 26.84
N VAL A 188 13.75 67.12 26.77
CA VAL A 188 14.85 67.05 27.75
C VAL A 188 15.71 68.33 27.73
N PRO A 189 16.17 68.84 26.57
CA PRO A 189 16.88 70.11 26.52
C PRO A 189 16.05 71.30 27.01
N TRP A 190 14.76 71.37 26.63
CA TRP A 190 13.88 72.46 27.08
C TRP A 190 13.69 72.48 28.60
N ILE A 191 13.46 71.32 29.22
CA ILE A 191 13.38 71.19 30.68
C ILE A 191 14.71 71.60 31.31
N SER A 192 15.83 71.10 30.78
CA SER A 192 17.17 71.43 31.28
C SER A 192 17.45 72.93 31.25
N GLU A 193 17.17 73.59 30.13
CA GLU A 193 17.35 75.04 29.97
C GLU A 193 16.48 75.83 30.95
N ARG A 194 15.22 75.43 31.11
CA ARG A 194 14.29 76.07 32.05
C ARG A 194 14.69 75.89 33.51
N ILE A 195 15.25 74.74 33.88
CA ILE A 195 15.81 74.51 35.21
C ILE A 195 17.02 75.43 35.44
N VAL A 196 17.95 75.50 34.48
CA VAL A 196 19.14 76.38 34.57
C VAL A 196 18.76 77.85 34.71
N LYS A 197 17.70 78.29 34.01
CA LYS A 197 17.18 79.67 34.08
C LYS A 197 16.17 79.90 35.22
N SER A 198 15.94 78.91 36.09
CA SER A 198 14.94 79.04 37.16
C SER A 198 15.42 80.00 38.25
N ASN A 199 14.55 80.92 38.66
CA ASN A 199 14.77 81.77 39.83
C ASN A 199 14.92 80.94 41.11
N GLU A 200 14.28 79.78 41.19
CA GLU A 200 14.42 78.85 42.32
C GLU A 200 15.85 78.34 42.42
N LEU A 201 16.44 77.94 41.29
CA LEU A 201 17.84 77.51 41.22
C LEU A 201 18.78 78.70 41.48
N ALA A 202 18.51 79.87 40.90
CA ALA A 202 19.32 81.06 41.09
C ALA A 202 19.33 81.52 42.56
N ASN A 203 18.17 81.55 43.21
CA ASN A 203 18.03 81.88 44.63
C ASN A 203 18.75 80.85 45.49
N TYR A 204 18.58 79.56 45.20
CA TYR A 204 19.29 78.50 45.89
C TYR A 204 20.82 78.64 45.75
N MET A 205 21.33 78.88 44.55
CA MET A 205 22.77 79.09 44.30
C MET A 205 23.29 80.35 45.00
N PHE A 206 22.48 81.42 45.05
CA PHE A 206 22.79 82.64 45.79
C PHE A 206 22.85 82.40 47.31
N GLU A 207 21.84 81.72 47.87
CA GLU A 207 21.81 81.34 49.30
C GLU A 207 22.98 80.42 49.66
N LEU A 208 23.31 79.45 48.79
CA LEU A 208 24.45 78.56 48.96
C LEU A 208 25.77 79.35 48.93
N GLY A 209 25.91 80.31 48.02
CA GLY A 209 27.05 81.22 47.95
C GLY A 209 27.16 82.11 49.18
N GLN A 210 26.04 82.61 49.71
CA GLN A 210 26.01 83.38 50.95
C GLN A 210 26.39 82.53 52.16
N ALA A 211 25.88 81.29 52.25
CA ALA A 211 26.27 80.34 53.29
C ALA A 211 27.78 80.04 53.21
N ALA A 212 28.33 79.85 52.00
CA ALA A 212 29.76 79.66 51.79
C ALA A 212 30.60 80.91 52.11
N TYR A 213 30.11 82.13 51.81
CA TYR A 213 30.77 83.38 52.18
C TYR A 213 30.81 83.56 53.71
N ASN A 214 29.70 83.28 54.39
CA ASN A 214 29.61 83.28 55.84
C ASN A 214 30.51 82.19 56.46
N ASN A 215 30.75 81.10 55.75
CA ASN A 215 31.66 80.00 56.13
C ASN A 215 33.17 80.34 56.01
N GLY A 216 33.57 81.57 55.67
CA GLY A 216 35.01 81.86 55.63
C GLY A 216 35.47 83.31 55.64
N ARG A 217 34.59 84.31 55.50
CA ARG A 217 35.07 85.69 55.24
C ARG A 217 34.57 86.78 56.17
N LYS A 218 33.40 86.64 56.80
CA LYS A 218 32.77 87.78 57.47
C LYS A 218 33.51 88.24 58.73
N ASP A 219 34.09 87.31 59.50
CA ASP A 219 34.73 87.65 60.79
C ASP A 219 36.27 87.47 60.77
N GLY A 220 36.80 86.50 60.00
CA GLY A 220 38.21 86.14 60.04
C GLY A 220 39.20 87.20 59.53
N TYR A 221 38.79 88.10 58.62
CA TYR A 221 39.69 89.15 58.10
C TYR A 221 39.73 90.42 58.96
N SER A 222 38.65 90.71 59.70
CA SER A 222 38.62 91.81 60.67
C SER A 222 39.30 91.41 61.97
N GLU A 223 39.05 90.18 62.45
CA GLU A 223 39.72 89.67 63.65
C GLU A 223 41.21 89.43 63.37
N GLY A 224 41.57 88.75 62.29
CA GLY A 224 42.99 88.54 61.91
C GLY A 224 43.77 89.83 61.65
N ARG A 225 43.12 90.92 61.17
CA ARG A 225 43.77 92.25 61.11
C ARG A 225 43.95 92.89 62.48
N ALA A 226 43.00 92.71 63.40
CA ALA A 226 43.07 93.26 64.74
C ALA A 226 44.11 92.52 65.61
N THR A 227 44.22 91.20 65.51
CA THR A 227 45.27 90.42 66.19
C THR A 227 46.66 90.69 65.61
N ALA A 228 46.78 90.81 64.28
CA ALA A 228 48.05 91.18 63.63
C ALA A 228 48.53 92.60 64.00
N ALA A 229 47.61 93.56 64.18
CA ALA A 229 47.95 94.92 64.63
C ALA A 229 48.38 94.99 66.10
N ASN A 230 47.92 94.04 66.94
CA ASN A 230 48.19 94.02 68.38
C ASN A 230 49.29 93.04 68.82
N ASN A 231 50.00 92.39 67.87
CA ASN A 231 51.11 91.45 68.13
C ASN A 231 50.78 90.32 69.12
N GLN A 232 49.51 89.90 69.20
CA GLN A 232 49.10 88.76 70.01
C GLN A 232 49.22 87.47 69.20
N LYS A 233 49.76 86.41 69.81
CA LYS A 233 49.77 85.07 69.20
C LYS A 233 48.33 84.54 69.17
N ASP A 234 47.83 84.33 67.97
CA ASP A 234 46.45 83.93 67.72
C ASP A 234 46.28 82.43 67.99
N TYR A 235 45.84 82.07 69.20
CA TYR A 235 45.56 80.68 69.59
C TYR A 235 44.10 80.27 69.34
N HIS A 236 43.27 81.18 68.82
CA HIS A 236 41.85 80.95 68.53
C HIS A 236 41.47 81.31 67.10
N PHE A 237 42.40 81.17 66.16
CA PHE A 237 42.08 81.22 64.74
C PHE A 237 41.37 79.92 64.30
N GLU A 238 40.24 79.61 64.93
CA GLU A 238 39.27 78.65 64.43
C GLU A 238 38.55 79.31 63.26
N LEU A 239 39.18 79.22 62.09
CA LEU A 239 38.66 79.68 60.79
C LEU A 239 37.28 79.07 60.45
N TYR A 240 36.80 78.10 61.23
CA TYR A 240 35.62 77.29 60.95
C TYR A 240 34.78 77.09 62.21
N LYS A 241 33.57 77.68 62.25
CA LYS A 241 32.51 77.21 63.15
C LYS A 241 31.83 75.98 62.53
N GLU A 242 31.70 74.89 63.28
CA GLU A 242 31.05 73.64 62.86
C GLU A 242 29.62 73.84 62.31
N ASP A 243 28.92 74.89 62.76
CA ASP A 243 27.56 75.26 62.32
C ASP A 243 27.49 75.65 60.82
N CYS A 244 28.59 76.18 60.25
CA CYS A 244 28.62 76.60 58.85
C CYS A 244 28.73 75.41 57.89
N ALA A 245 29.46 74.36 58.29
CA ALA A 245 29.55 73.11 57.52
C ALA A 245 28.22 72.36 57.53
N ALA A 246 27.53 72.32 58.68
CA ALA A 246 26.20 71.75 58.80
C ALA A 246 25.16 72.52 57.96
N THR A 247 25.22 73.86 57.96
CA THR A 247 24.33 74.71 57.16
C THR A 247 24.58 74.55 55.65
N TYR A 248 25.84 74.50 55.23
CA TYR A 248 26.20 74.22 53.84
C TYR A 248 25.77 72.81 53.41
N ALA A 249 25.97 71.80 54.25
CA ALA A 249 25.52 70.43 53.98
C ALA A 249 23.99 70.28 53.98
N ALA A 250 23.28 71.04 54.82
CA ALA A 250 21.82 71.10 54.83
C ALA A 250 21.29 71.75 53.55
N LYS A 251 21.85 72.91 53.14
CA LYS A 251 21.49 73.55 51.87
C LYS A 251 21.80 72.64 50.68
N ARG A 252 22.95 71.97 50.67
CA ARG A 252 23.27 70.96 49.65
C ARG A 252 22.26 69.82 49.58
N ARG A 253 21.66 69.41 50.71
CA ARG A 253 20.53 68.45 50.72
C ARG A 253 19.24 69.07 50.20
N ASP A 254 18.97 70.35 50.44
CA ASP A 254 17.79 71.04 49.91
C ASP A 254 17.76 71.06 48.36
N TYR A 255 18.93 71.00 47.70
CA TYR A 255 19.02 70.84 46.24
C TYR A 255 18.29 69.57 45.73
N GLU A 256 18.36 68.47 46.48
CA GLU A 256 17.72 67.20 46.12
C GLU A 256 16.18 67.28 46.19
N PHE A 257 15.65 68.29 46.88
CA PHE A 257 14.22 68.54 47.07
C PHE A 257 13.72 69.79 46.36
N LEU A 258 14.51 70.39 45.46
CA LEU A 258 14.04 71.50 44.63
C LEU A 258 12.85 71.06 43.78
N GLU A 259 11.66 71.52 44.18
CA GLU A 259 10.42 71.23 43.47
C GLU A 259 10.29 72.14 42.24
N PHE A 260 11.06 71.84 41.19
CA PHE A 260 10.94 72.59 39.95
C PHE A 260 9.51 72.44 39.41
N GLY A 261 8.77 73.55 39.33
CA GLY A 261 7.38 73.56 38.85
C GLY A 261 7.21 72.89 37.48
N ILE A 262 8.25 72.94 36.65
CA ILE A 262 8.31 72.27 35.34
C ILE A 262 8.27 70.74 35.43
N VAL A 263 8.94 70.14 36.42
CA VAL A 263 8.96 68.68 36.65
C VAL A 263 7.58 68.21 37.11
N LYS A 264 6.90 69.00 37.96
CA LYS A 264 5.50 68.73 38.36
C LYS A 264 4.52 68.81 37.19
N VAL A 265 4.73 69.74 36.26
CA VAL A 265 3.89 69.86 35.06
C VAL A 265 4.13 68.67 34.12
N VAL A 266 5.38 68.25 33.93
CA VAL A 266 5.74 67.08 33.12
C VAL A 266 5.17 65.78 33.74
N ASP A 267 5.24 65.60 35.06
CA ASP A 267 4.62 64.46 35.76
C ASP A 267 3.08 64.46 35.65
N LYS A 268 2.43 65.62 35.63
CA LYS A 268 0.99 65.70 35.38
C LYS A 268 0.64 65.39 33.93
N LEU A 269 1.50 65.75 32.98
CA LEU A 269 1.31 65.49 31.56
C LEU A 269 1.56 64.01 31.22
N SER A 270 2.56 63.36 31.81
CA SER A 270 2.89 61.95 31.57
C SER A 270 1.75 60.98 31.91
N ARG A 271 0.80 61.39 32.75
CA ARG A 271 -0.39 60.62 33.12
C ARG A 271 -1.55 60.74 32.13
N ARG A 272 -1.41 61.50 31.05
CA ARG A 272 -2.44 61.67 30.01
C ARG A 272 -2.18 60.72 28.83
N ALA A 273 -3.26 60.15 28.27
CA ALA A 273 -3.17 59.22 27.14
C ALA A 273 -2.50 59.82 25.88
N ASN A 274 -2.63 61.14 25.66
CA ASN A 274 -2.04 61.84 24.52
C ASN A 274 -0.95 62.83 24.95
N ALA A 275 -0.22 62.51 26.03
CA ALA A 275 0.78 63.39 26.62
C ALA A 275 1.77 63.93 25.58
N ILE A 276 2.25 63.06 24.69
CA ILE A 276 3.26 63.39 23.68
C ILE A 276 2.69 64.29 22.58
N GLU A 277 1.49 64.02 22.06
CA GLU A 277 0.84 64.91 21.10
C GLU A 277 0.56 66.30 21.69
N VAL A 278 0.12 66.34 22.95
CA VAL A 278 -0.12 67.60 23.66
C VAL A 278 1.19 68.37 23.87
N LEU A 279 2.28 67.68 24.20
CA LEU A 279 3.62 68.28 24.29
C LEU A 279 4.13 68.75 22.93
N LYS A 280 3.97 67.96 21.87
CA LYS A 280 4.30 68.34 20.49
C LYS A 280 3.54 69.57 20.04
N LYS A 281 2.26 69.72 20.40
CA LYS A 281 1.48 70.94 20.13
C LYS A 281 1.90 72.12 21.00
N ALA A 282 2.18 71.89 22.28
CA ALA A 282 2.58 72.95 23.21
C ALA A 282 3.99 73.50 22.95
N LEU A 283 4.88 72.65 22.46
CA LEU A 283 6.24 73.01 22.00
C LEU A 283 6.27 73.33 20.49
N GLY A 284 5.15 73.06 19.79
CA GLY A 284 4.96 73.16 18.35
C GLY A 284 4.74 74.58 17.86
N ASP A 285 5.67 75.47 18.20
CA ASP A 285 5.91 76.80 17.61
C ASP A 285 7.41 77.17 17.73
N LEU A 286 8.32 76.19 17.73
CA LEU A 286 9.78 76.41 17.80
C LEU A 286 10.52 76.22 16.46
N GLU A 287 9.81 75.89 15.36
CA GLU A 287 10.41 75.88 14.01
C GLU A 287 10.16 77.18 13.20
N ALA A 288 9.67 78.26 13.84
CA ALA A 288 9.33 79.51 13.16
C ALA A 288 10.16 80.73 13.57
N GLU A 289 11.41 80.59 14.00
CA GLU A 289 12.34 81.74 14.11
C GLU A 289 13.77 81.37 13.66
N GLY A 290 13.91 81.13 12.36
CA GLY A 290 15.18 81.08 11.65
C GLY A 290 15.18 81.99 10.42
N GLY A 291 14.55 83.16 10.54
CA GLY A 291 14.51 84.17 9.48
C GLY A 291 15.90 84.77 9.26
N ALA A 292 16.45 84.54 8.07
CA ALA A 292 17.63 85.23 7.57
C ALA A 292 17.41 86.76 7.64
N GLY A 293 18.22 87.45 8.44
CA GLY A 293 18.28 88.91 8.45
C GLY A 293 19.10 89.43 7.26
N PRO A 294 18.69 90.54 6.61
CA PRO A 294 19.42 91.09 5.47
C PRO A 294 20.65 91.87 5.96
N SER A 295 21.83 91.51 5.48
CA SER A 295 23.04 92.33 5.65
C SER A 295 23.04 93.45 4.61
N HIS A 296 22.89 94.69 5.09
CA HIS A 296 23.18 95.92 4.35
C HIS A 296 24.63 95.93 3.86
N GLN A 297 24.80 96.22 2.57
CA GLN A 297 26.07 96.60 1.96
C GLN A 297 26.29 98.09 2.16
N ASP A 298 27.49 98.45 2.64
CA ASP A 298 28.29 99.59 2.19
C ASP A 298 29.69 99.05 1.84
#